data_AF-A0A2N6PUA4-F1
#
_entry.id   AF-A0A2N6PUA4-F1
#
_cell.length_a   1.000
_cell.length_b   1.000
_cell.length_c   1.000
_cell.angle_alpha   90.00
_cell.angle_beta   90.00
_cell.angle_gamma   90.00
#
_symmetry.space_group_name_H-M   'P 1'
#
loop_
_entity.id
_entity.type
_entity.pdbx_description
1 polymer ?
#
loop_
_entity_poly.entity_id
_entity_poly.type
_entity_poly.pdbx_seq_one_letter_code
_entity_poly.pdbx_strand_id
1 'polypeptide(L)' 'MDAEHIEGPDGLRISLPRDDEYRTCSVCGGDCEPEPNVVEGFGVRVAFVCPEHGAQSMVDPFSDLR' A
#
# COMPACT_ATOMS: atom_id res chain seq x y z
N MET A 1 -4.81 8.87 3.83
CA MET A 1 -5.60 7.92 3.05
C MET A 1 -6.84 7.64 3.86
N ASP A 2 -8.03 7.88 3.30
CA ASP A 2 -9.27 7.46 3.94
C ASP A 2 -9.35 5.93 3.88
N ALA A 3 -9.45 5.28 5.04
CA ALA A 3 -9.49 3.83 5.14
C ALA A 3 -10.83 3.37 5.72
N GLU A 4 -11.43 2.37 5.08
CA GLU A 4 -12.49 1.58 5.67
C GLU A 4 -11.89 0.57 6.65
N HIS A 5 -12.59 0.34 7.77
CA HIS A 5 -12.17 -0.61 8.77
C HIS A 5 -13.16 -1.76 8.83
N ILE A 6 -12.66 -2.98 8.75
CA ILE A 6 -13.44 -4.20 8.93
C ILE A 6 -12.86 -5.04 10.07
N GLU A 7 -13.73 -5.74 10.78
CA GLU A 7 -13.33 -6.71 11.80
C GLU A 7 -12.89 -8.00 11.11
N GLY A 8 -11.62 -8.32 11.26
CA GLY A 8 -11.00 -9.56 10.84
C GLY A 8 -11.15 -10.68 11.89
N PRO A 9 -10.68 -11.89 11.55
CA PRO A 9 -10.66 -13.01 12.49
C PRO A 9 -9.85 -12.64 13.76
N ASP A 10 -10.22 -13.25 14.89
CA ASP A 10 -9.57 -13.04 16.19
C ASP A 10 -9.52 -11.58 16.68
N GLY A 11 -10.45 -10.74 16.21
CA GLY A 11 -10.50 -9.32 16.59
C GLY A 11 -9.42 -8.46 15.92
N LEU A 12 -8.79 -8.95 14.84
CA LEU A 12 -7.88 -8.12 14.04
C LEU A 12 -8.66 -6.96 13.42
N ARG A 13 -8.11 -5.76 13.54
CA ARG A 13 -8.61 -4.60 12.78
C ARG A 13 -7.92 -4.58 11.42
N ILE A 14 -8.68 -4.77 10.35
CA ILE A 14 -8.17 -4.69 8.97
C ILE A 14 -8.53 -3.31 8.42
N SER A 15 -7.53 -2.56 7.98
CA SER A 15 -7.69 -1.25 7.33
C SER A 15 -7.53 -1.41 5.83
N LEU A 16 -8.59 -1.12 5.07
CA LEU A 16 -8.60 -1.14 3.62
C LEU A 16 -8.66 0.29 3.09
N PRO A 17 -7.76 0.71 2.18
CA PRO A 17 -7.91 1.98 1.47
C PRO A 17 -9.27 2.02 0.76
N ARG A 18 -9.98 3.16 0.81
CA ARG A 18 -11.27 3.31 0.12
C ARG A 18 -11.16 3.39 -1.39
N ASP A 19 -9.97 3.72 -1.86
CA ASP A 19 -9.66 3.94 -3.27
C ASP A 19 -8.35 3.23 -3.62
N ASP A 20 -8.22 2.93 -4.91
CA ASP A 20 -7.05 2.26 -5.49
C ASP A 20 -6.00 3.28 -5.96
N GLU A 21 -6.09 4.56 -5.58
CA GLU A 21 -5.18 5.61 -6.07
C GLU A 21 -3.72 5.32 -5.70
N TYR A 22 -3.49 4.64 -4.57
CA TYR A 22 -2.15 4.24 -4.14
C TYR A 22 -1.49 3.23 -5.08
N ARG A 23 -2.26 2.42 -5.82
CA ARG A 23 -1.74 1.47 -6.82
C ARG A 23 -2.00 1.89 -8.26
N THR A 24 -2.80 2.92 -8.49
CA THR A 24 -3.11 3.40 -9.84
C THR A 24 -2.03 4.36 -10.34
N CYS A 25 -1.43 4.08 -11.51
CA CYS A 25 -0.46 4.95 -12.13
C CYS A 25 -1.10 6.30 -12.50
N SER A 26 -0.53 7.40 -12.00
CA SER A 26 -1.02 8.76 -12.28
C SER A 26 -0.88 9.19 -13.75
N VAL A 27 -0.09 8.46 -14.56
CA VAL A 27 0.17 8.78 -15.98
C VAL A 27 -0.72 7.98 -16.92
N CYS A 28 -0.72 6.65 -16.83
CA CYS A 28 -1.48 5.78 -17.74
C CYS A 28 -2.80 5.26 -17.15
N GLY A 29 -3.04 5.44 -15.84
CA GLY A 29 -4.21 4.89 -15.15
C GLY A 29 -4.17 3.37 -14.94
N GLY A 30 -3.05 2.70 -15.24
CA GLY A 30 -2.89 1.26 -15.04
C GLY A 30 -2.65 0.87 -13.58
N ASP A 31 -2.87 -0.40 -13.25
CA ASP A 31 -2.56 -0.97 -11.94
C ASP A 31 -1.04 -1.21 -11.84
N CYS A 32 -0.38 -0.58 -10.87
CA CYS A 32 1.05 -0.68 -10.65
C CYS A 32 1.39 -1.98 -9.91
N GLU A 33 2.56 -2.55 -10.21
CA GLU A 33 3.01 -3.78 -9.56
C GLU A 33 3.57 -3.50 -8.14
N PRO A 34 3.22 -4.33 -7.14
CA PRO A 34 3.74 -4.18 -5.80
C PRO A 34 5.16 -4.76 -5.69
N GLU A 35 6.10 -3.96 -5.21
CA GLU A 35 7.47 -4.36 -4.89
C GLU A 35 7.73 -4.28 -3.37
N PRO A 36 7.86 -5.43 -2.68
CA PRO A 36 8.14 -5.45 -1.25
C PRO A 36 9.56 -4.95 -0.98
N ASN A 37 9.65 -3.90 -0.18
CA ASN A 37 10.89 -3.37 0.37
C ASN A 37 10.97 -3.76 1.85
N VAL A 38 11.73 -4.84 2.11
CA VAL A 38 12.02 -5.30 3.48
C VAL A 38 13.29 -4.61 3.95
N VAL A 39 13.17 -3.81 5.01
CA VAL A 39 14.32 -3.17 5.66
C VAL A 39 14.46 -3.75 7.06
N GLU A 40 15.58 -4.42 7.33
CA GLU A 40 15.85 -5.03 8.64
C GLU A 40 15.73 -3.98 9.75
N GLY A 41 14.89 -4.27 10.76
CA GLY A 41 14.62 -3.37 11.88
C GLY A 41 13.58 -2.26 11.60
N PHE A 42 13.17 -2.05 10.35
CA PHE A 42 12.21 -1.00 9.95
C PHE A 42 10.91 -1.56 9.33
N GLY A 43 10.68 -2.87 9.42
CA GLY A 43 9.46 -3.51 8.94
C GLY A 43 9.39 -3.66 7.41
N VAL A 44 8.17 -3.91 6.91
CA VAL A 44 7.88 -4.07 5.48
C VAL A 44 7.25 -2.79 4.95
N ARG A 45 7.80 -2.25 3.87
CA ARG A 45 7.17 -1.22 3.05
C ARG A 45 6.87 -1.82 1.68
N VAL A 46 5.79 -1.41 1.06
CA VAL A 46 5.42 -1.88 -0.28
C VAL A 46 5.47 -0.68 -1.22
N ALA A 47 6.37 -0.73 -2.21
CA ALA A 47 6.36 0.24 -3.30
C ALA A 47 5.39 -0.23 -4.38
N PHE A 48 4.73 0.71 -5.07
CA PHE A 48 3.93 0.41 -6.24
C PHE A 48 4.60 1.05 -7.45
N VAL A 49 4.97 0.23 -8.43
CA VAL A 49 5.79 0.65 -9.59
C VAL A 49 5.05 0.34 -10.88
N CYS A 50 4.85 1.37 -11.70
CA CYS A 50 4.36 1.21 -13.06
C CYS A 50 5.54 0.72 -13.93
N PRO A 51 5.38 -0.38 -14.70
CA PRO A 51 6.45 -0.91 -15.54
C PRO A 51 6.88 0.08 -16.65
N GLU A 52 6.01 1.03 -17.02
CA GLU A 52 6.26 2.01 -18.07
C GLU A 52 6.73 3.36 -17.52
N HIS A 53 6.22 3.78 -16.36
CA HIS A 53 6.38 5.15 -15.84
C HIS A 53 7.15 5.23 -14.51
N GLY A 54 7.52 4.10 -13.91
CA GLY A 54 8.29 4.02 -12.68
C GLY A 54 7.45 4.11 -11.40
N ALA A 55 8.09 4.50 -10.30
CA ALA A 55 7.48 4.47 -8.97
C ALA A 55 6.30 5.44 -8.84
N GLN A 56 5.18 4.92 -8.34
CA GLN A 56 3.95 5.67 -8.10
C GLN A 56 3.79 6.01 -6.62
N SER A 57 3.91 5.02 -5.72
CA SER A 57 3.69 5.23 -4.29
C SER A 57 4.50 4.27 -3.42
N MET A 58 4.54 4.55 -2.12
CA MET A 58 5.07 3.64 -1.10
C MET A 58 4.12 3.62 0.10
N VAL A 59 3.71 2.41 0.50
CA VAL A 59 2.80 2.15 1.61
C VAL A 59 3.56 1.49 2.75
N ASP A 60 3.40 2.00 3.96
CA ASP A 60 3.80 1.32 5.20
C ASP A 60 2.52 0.84 5.91
N PRO A 61 2.19 -0.47 5.82
CA PRO A 61 0.98 -1.03 6.42
C PRO A 61 0.91 -0.89 7.94
N PHE A 62 2.03 -0.56 8.59
CA PHE A 62 2.15 -0.43 10.04
C PHE A 62 2.42 1.00 10.48
N SER A 63 2.21 1.98 9.59
CA SER A 63 2.42 3.40 9.91
C SER A 63 1.63 3.86 11.14
N ASP A 64 0.41 3.36 11.34
CA ASP A 64 -0.44 3.68 12.50
C ASP A 64 0.03 3.03 13.81
N LEU A 65 0.99 2.10 13.77
CA LEU A 65 1.52 1.40 14.95
C LEU A 65 2.81 2.05 15.49
N ARG A 66 3.24 3.18 14.92
CA ARG A 66 4.49 3.87 15.27
C ARG A 66 4.26 5.20 15.97
#